data_AF-A0A840FDU9-F1
#
_entry.id   AF-A0A840FDU9-F1
#
_cell.length_a   1.000
_cell.length_b   1.000
_cell.length_c   1.000
_cell.angle_alpha   90.00
_cell.angle_beta   90.00
_cell.angle_gamma   90.00
#
_symmetry.space_group_name_H-M   'P 1'
#
loop_
_entity.id
_entity.type
_entity.pdbx_description
1 polymer ?
#
loop_
_entity_poly.entity_id
_entity_poly.type
_entity_poly.pdbx_seq_one_letter_code
_entity_poly.pdbx_strand_id
1 'polypeptide(L)'
;MDYLAELRLQGFHQADDHRDDEGRVQFDCDLYRGTADELTIQVYAVDQEALEREVMPILEAVLPQIDEMVARLGEIDADLAQIILYRGRLGLHFWSRGVNNEFTGICTQSGDRWVFQGYGDIFANS
;
A
#
# COMPACT_ATOMS: atom_id res chain seq x y z
N MET A 1 -9.24 -4.85 9.54
CA MET A 1 -10.07 -3.63 9.45
C MET A 1 -10.71 -3.55 8.08
N ASP A 2 -11.77 -2.75 7.88
CA ASP A 2 -12.37 -2.56 6.55
C ASP A 2 -11.71 -1.38 5.83
N TYR A 3 -10.51 -1.64 5.28
CA TYR A 3 -9.71 -0.63 4.60
C TYR A 3 -10.39 -0.09 3.34
N LEU A 4 -11.18 -0.92 2.64
CA LEU A 4 -11.84 -0.51 1.41
C LEU A 4 -12.99 0.45 1.68
N ALA A 5 -13.79 0.20 2.72
CA ALA A 5 -14.83 1.13 3.11
C ALA A 5 -14.25 2.49 3.53
N GLU A 6 -13.16 2.46 4.31
CA GLU A 6 -12.48 3.69 4.74
C GLU A 6 -11.86 4.44 3.56
N LEU A 7 -11.19 3.76 2.64
CA LEU A 7 -10.62 4.37 1.43
C LEU A 7 -11.69 5.08 0.60
N ARG A 8 -12.87 4.46 0.44
CA ARG A 8 -13.98 5.08 -0.29
C ARG A 8 -14.55 6.31 0.40
N LEU A 9 -14.40 6.41 1.72
CA LEU A 9 -14.85 7.56 2.51
C LEU A 9 -13.86 8.71 2.45
N GLN A 10 -12.55 8.41 2.57
CA GLN A 10 -11.50 9.42 2.60
C GLN A 10 -11.11 9.91 1.20
N GLY A 11 -11.04 8.99 0.24
CA GLY A 11 -10.59 9.25 -1.12
C GLY A 11 -9.10 9.54 -1.22
N PHE A 12 -8.60 9.57 -2.45
CA PHE A 12 -7.21 9.91 -2.73
C PHE A 12 -7.02 11.43 -2.87
N HIS A 13 -5.84 11.88 -2.48
CA HIS A 13 -5.32 13.20 -2.82
C HIS A 13 -3.93 13.05 -3.43
N GLN A 14 -3.57 13.95 -4.35
CA GLN A 14 -2.20 13.99 -4.87
C GLN A 14 -1.26 14.47 -3.77
N ALA A 15 -0.22 13.68 -3.47
CA ALA A 15 0.69 13.94 -2.36
C ALA A 15 1.91 14.78 -2.77
N ASP A 16 2.36 14.63 -4.02
CA ASP A 16 3.51 15.36 -4.59
C ASP A 16 3.28 15.62 -6.09
N ASP A 17 3.89 16.69 -6.61
CA ASP A 17 3.95 17.04 -8.04
C ASP A 17 5.14 16.38 -8.75
N HIS A 18 6.07 15.76 -8.01
CA HIS A 18 7.17 15.02 -8.61
C HIS A 18 6.65 13.83 -9.44
N ARG A 19 7.12 13.76 -10.68
CA ARG A 19 6.82 12.67 -11.61
C ARG A 19 7.97 11.69 -11.63
N ASP A 20 7.66 10.40 -11.58
CA ASP A 20 8.63 9.37 -11.85
C ASP A 20 9.00 9.28 -13.35
N ASP A 21 9.92 8.38 -13.69
CA ASP A 21 10.39 8.19 -15.08
C ASP A 21 9.28 7.76 -16.06
N GLU A 22 8.14 7.28 -15.56
CA GLU A 22 6.95 6.92 -16.35
C GLU A 22 5.89 8.03 -16.38
N GLY A 23 6.20 9.19 -15.78
CA GLY A 23 5.31 10.35 -15.73
C GLY A 23 4.20 10.26 -14.68
N ARG A 24 4.25 9.27 -13.77
CA ARG A 24 3.26 9.09 -12.69
C ARG A 24 3.56 9.99 -11.51
N VAL A 25 2.52 10.47 -10.84
CA VAL A 25 2.59 11.19 -9.57
C VAL A 25 2.08 10.31 -8.43
N GLN A 26 2.44 10.66 -7.21
CA GLN A 26 1.99 9.98 -6.01
C GLN A 26 0.59 10.44 -5.59
N PHE A 27 -0.26 9.48 -5.26
CA PHE A 27 -1.55 9.69 -4.62
C PHE A 27 -1.59 8.95 -3.29
N ASP A 28 -2.01 9.65 -2.25
CA ASP A 28 -2.12 9.12 -0.90
C ASP A 28 -3.58 9.16 -0.40
N CYS A 29 -3.92 8.18 0.43
CA CYS A 29 -5.18 8.13 1.16
C CYS A 29 -4.88 7.73 2.60
N ASP A 30 -5.11 8.65 3.54
CA ASP A 30 -4.91 8.40 4.97
C ASP A 30 -6.18 7.80 5.57
N LEU A 31 -6.12 6.52 5.89
CA LEU A 31 -7.19 5.78 6.54
C LEU A 31 -7.15 6.03 8.03
N TYR A 32 -8.33 6.12 8.65
CA TYR A 32 -8.47 6.25 10.11
C TYR A 32 -7.64 7.39 10.72
N ARG A 33 -7.56 8.51 9.98
CA ARG A 33 -6.74 9.68 10.33
C ARG A 33 -6.98 10.16 11.76
N GLY A 34 -5.91 10.38 12.50
CA GLY A 34 -5.90 10.86 13.89
C GLY A 34 -6.15 9.77 14.94
N THR A 35 -6.18 8.49 14.54
CA THR A 35 -6.35 7.36 15.46
C THR A 35 -5.03 6.61 15.65
N ALA A 36 -5.01 5.65 16.60
CA ALA A 36 -3.86 4.77 16.78
C ALA A 36 -3.68 3.77 15.62
N ASP A 37 -4.70 3.63 14.77
CA ASP A 37 -4.76 2.72 13.63
C ASP A 37 -4.61 3.46 12.29
N GLU A 38 -4.10 4.70 12.32
CA GLU A 38 -3.84 5.49 11.10
C GLU A 38 -2.92 4.73 10.16
N LEU A 39 -3.34 4.62 8.90
CA LEU A 39 -2.63 3.88 7.86
C LEU A 39 -2.72 4.63 6.54
N THR A 40 -1.60 4.81 5.86
CA THR A 40 -1.60 5.44 4.53
C THR A 40 -1.65 4.39 3.42
N ILE A 41 -2.49 4.60 2.42
CA ILE A 41 -2.40 3.90 1.13
C ILE A 41 -1.71 4.84 0.15
N GLN A 42 -0.57 4.42 -0.37
CA GLN A 42 0.24 5.15 -1.35
C GLN A 42 0.22 4.43 -2.70
N VAL A 43 -0.14 5.15 -3.75
CA VAL A 43 -0.20 4.61 -5.12
C VAL A 43 0.32 5.63 -6.13
N TYR A 44 0.54 5.18 -7.36
CA TYR A 44 1.09 6.00 -8.43
C TYR A 44 0.25 5.88 -9.70
N ALA A 45 -0.13 7.02 -10.26
CA ALA A 45 -0.87 7.10 -11.52
C ALA A 45 -0.49 8.39 -12.28
N VAL A 46 -0.72 8.43 -13.59
CA VAL A 46 -0.41 9.63 -14.40
C VAL A 46 -1.32 10.81 -14.09
N ASP A 47 -2.55 10.52 -13.66
CA ASP A 47 -3.59 11.46 -13.24
C ASP A 47 -4.70 10.72 -12.46
N GLN A 48 -5.73 11.47 -12.02
CA GLN A 48 -6.89 10.93 -11.31
C GLN A 48 -7.71 9.95 -12.16
N GLU A 49 -7.81 10.13 -13.48
CA GLU A 49 -8.59 9.23 -14.33
C GLU A 49 -7.92 7.86 -14.44
N ALA A 50 -6.59 7.85 -14.59
CA ALA A 50 -5.79 6.63 -14.58
C ALA A 50 -5.82 5.95 -13.21
N LEU A 51 -5.80 6.71 -12.10
CA LEU A 51 -5.98 6.16 -10.75
C LEU A 51 -7.29 5.36 -10.65
N GLU A 52 -8.41 5.95 -11.05
CA GLU A 52 -9.72 5.28 -11.03
C GLU A 52 -9.80 4.08 -11.98
N ARG A 53 -9.21 4.19 -13.17
CA ARG A 53 -9.31 3.15 -14.21
C ARG A 53 -8.38 1.96 -13.96
N GLU A 54 -7.16 2.21 -13.47
CA GLU A 54 -6.07 1.23 -13.49
C GLU A 54 -5.67 0.76 -12.09
N VAL A 55 -5.74 1.65 -11.09
CA VAL A 55 -5.27 1.37 -9.73
C VAL A 55 -6.41 0.94 -8.82
N MET A 56 -7.54 1.64 -8.84
CA MET A 56 -8.70 1.34 -7.98
C MET A 56 -9.20 -0.10 -8.09
N PRO A 57 -9.34 -0.71 -9.28
CA PRO A 57 -9.75 -2.12 -9.38
C PRO A 57 -8.79 -3.08 -8.67
N ILE A 58 -7.49 -2.77 -8.65
CA ILE A 58 -6.48 -3.57 -7.95
C ILE A 58 -6.64 -3.41 -6.44
N LEU A 59 -6.83 -2.18 -5.95
CA LEU A 59 -7.08 -1.89 -4.55
C LEU A 59 -8.35 -2.58 -4.04
N GLU A 60 -9.44 -2.51 -4.80
CA GLU A 60 -10.69 -3.20 -4.46
C GLU A 60 -10.53 -4.71 -4.29
N ALA A 61 -9.66 -5.32 -5.09
CA ALA A 61 -9.35 -6.74 -5.00
C ALA A 61 -8.44 -7.09 -3.82
N VAL A 62 -7.43 -6.26 -3.52
CA VAL A 62 -6.38 -6.60 -2.54
C VAL A 62 -6.68 -6.13 -1.12
N LEU A 63 -7.33 -4.99 -0.92
CA LEU A 63 -7.57 -4.43 0.41
C LEU A 63 -8.33 -5.38 1.35
N PRO A 64 -9.35 -6.15 0.90
CA PRO A 64 -10.01 -7.14 1.74
C PRO A 64 -9.10 -8.29 2.22
N GLN A 65 -7.92 -8.46 1.61
CA GLN A 65 -6.99 -9.57 1.89
C GLN A 65 -5.83 -9.14 2.81
N ILE A 66 -5.67 -7.83 3.10
CA ILE A 66 -4.47 -7.29 3.77
C ILE A 66 -4.24 -7.93 5.14
N ASP A 67 -5.27 -8.03 5.99
CA ASP A 67 -5.13 -8.62 7.33
C ASP A 67 -4.64 -10.08 7.25
N GLU A 68 -5.16 -10.85 6.29
CA GLU A 68 -4.72 -12.23 6.07
C GLU A 68 -3.28 -12.28 5.54
N MET A 69 -2.92 -11.36 4.64
CA MET A 69 -1.56 -11.25 4.11
C MET A 69 -0.55 -10.93 5.21
N VAL A 70 -0.87 -9.97 6.09
CA VAL A 70 -0.05 -9.61 7.26
C VAL A 70 0.09 -10.82 8.19
N ALA A 71 -1.00 -11.51 8.52
CA ALA A 71 -0.97 -12.68 9.39
C ALA A 71 -0.08 -13.82 8.83
N ARG A 72 -0.02 -13.99 7.50
CA ARG A 72 0.83 -14.99 6.84
C ARG A 72 2.32 -14.68 6.91
N LEU A 73 2.71 -13.44 7.22
CA LEU A 73 4.13 -13.09 7.42
C LEU A 73 4.70 -13.66 8.74
N GLY A 74 3.83 -14.13 9.63
CA GLY A 74 4.18 -14.66 10.95
C GLY A 74 4.03 -13.63 12.07
N GLU A 75 4.57 -13.95 13.24
CA GLU A 75 4.58 -13.01 14.37
C GLU A 75 5.53 -11.85 14.08
N ILE A 76 4.95 -10.68 13.86
CA ILE A 76 5.65 -9.41 13.64
C ILE A 76 5.34 -8.48 14.82
N ASP A 77 6.38 -8.04 15.53
CA ASP A 77 6.28 -7.00 16.58
C ASP A 77 6.47 -5.60 15.96
N ALA A 78 5.54 -5.25 15.07
CA ALA A 78 5.49 -3.98 14.37
C ALA A 78 4.07 -3.68 13.88
N ASP A 79 3.72 -2.40 13.82
CA ASP A 79 2.42 -1.96 13.32
C ASP A 79 2.50 -1.78 11.80
N LEU A 80 1.47 -2.21 11.08
CA LEU A 80 1.35 -1.86 9.65
C LEU A 80 1.06 -0.36 9.56
N ALA A 81 1.99 0.39 8.97
CA ALA A 81 1.90 1.85 8.87
C ALA A 81 1.43 2.29 7.47
N GLN A 82 1.79 1.53 6.44
CA GLN A 82 1.49 1.92 5.07
C GLN A 82 1.32 0.72 4.12
N ILE A 83 0.42 0.87 3.16
CA ILE A 83 0.23 -0.04 2.03
C ILE A 83 0.63 0.70 0.75
N ILE A 84 1.58 0.14 -0.01
CA ILE A 84 2.14 0.78 -1.20
C ILE A 84 1.84 -0.08 -2.42
N LEU A 85 1.19 0.45 -3.45
CA LEU A 85 1.06 -0.23 -4.75
C LEU A 85 1.96 0.45 -5.78
N TYR A 86 3.01 -0.24 -6.20
CA TYR A 86 4.01 0.30 -7.12
C TYR A 86 4.40 -0.73 -8.19
N ARG A 87 4.21 -0.41 -9.47
CA ARG A 87 4.61 -1.25 -10.62
C ARG A 87 4.23 -2.74 -10.47
N GLY A 88 2.99 -3.03 -10.06
CA GLY A 88 2.50 -4.40 -9.86
C GLY A 88 3.03 -5.12 -8.63
N ARG A 89 3.72 -4.40 -7.73
CA ARG A 89 4.19 -4.87 -6.43
C ARG A 89 3.36 -4.21 -5.33
N LEU A 90 3.00 -4.99 -4.32
CA LEU A 90 2.34 -4.51 -3.12
C LEU A 90 3.35 -4.52 -1.96
N GLY A 91 3.66 -3.36 -1.42
CA GLY A 91 4.43 -3.19 -0.20
C GLY A 91 3.51 -3.12 1.01
N LEU A 92 3.79 -3.94 2.02
CA LEU A 92 3.25 -3.83 3.37
C LEU A 92 4.36 -3.25 4.24
N HIS A 93 4.29 -1.98 4.58
CA HIS A 93 5.32 -1.26 5.29
C HIS A 93 4.99 -1.17 6.79
N PHE A 94 5.95 -1.58 7.61
CA PHE A 94 5.77 -1.74 9.04
C PHE A 94 6.69 -0.81 9.83
N TRP A 95 6.16 -0.27 10.91
CA TRP A 95 6.90 0.49 11.92
C TRP A 95 7.02 -0.30 13.21
N SER A 96 8.24 -0.61 13.64
CA SER A 96 8.49 -1.27 14.93
C SER A 96 8.85 -0.25 16.01
N ARG A 97 7.93 -0.05 16.96
CA ARG A 97 8.12 0.90 18.08
C ARG A 97 9.25 0.49 19.02
N GLY A 98 9.46 -0.82 19.24
CA GLY A 98 10.42 -1.32 20.23
C GLY A 98 11.88 -1.07 19.85
N VAL A 99 12.18 -1.02 18.55
CA VAL A 99 13.53 -0.83 18.02
C VAL A 99 13.68 0.40 17.12
N ASN A 100 12.61 1.18 16.95
CA ASN A 100 12.55 2.38 16.09
C ASN A 100 13.08 2.08 14.69
N ASN A 101 12.48 1.07 14.03
CA ASN A 101 12.92 0.57 12.74
C ASN A 101 11.73 0.37 11.79
N GLU A 102 12.02 0.45 10.50
CA GLU A 102 11.07 0.28 9.41
C GLU A 102 11.48 -0.85 8.48
N PHE A 103 10.51 -1.56 7.92
CA PHE A 103 10.74 -2.55 6.88
C PHE A 103 9.49 -2.79 6.04
N THR A 104 9.69 -3.23 4.80
CA THR A 104 8.59 -3.47 3.86
C THR A 104 8.58 -4.92 3.41
N GLY A 105 7.46 -5.60 3.62
CA GLY A 105 7.17 -6.89 3.01
C GLY A 105 6.64 -6.70 1.59
N ILE A 106 7.27 -7.34 0.61
CA ILE A 106 6.90 -7.21 -0.81
C ILE A 106 6.06 -8.41 -1.21
N CYS A 107 4.91 -8.15 -1.81
CA CYS A 107 4.07 -9.14 -2.46
C CYS A 107 3.94 -8.83 -3.96
N THR A 108 3.80 -9.86 -4.77
CA THR A 108 3.51 -9.73 -6.21
C THR A 108 2.27 -10.53 -6.58
N GLN A 109 1.61 -10.11 -7.65
CA GLN A 109 0.43 -10.80 -8.13
C GLN A 109 0.82 -12.08 -8.90
N SER A 110 0.20 -13.20 -8.52
CA SER A 110 0.31 -14.49 -9.21
C SER A 110 -1.11 -15.06 -9.40
N GLY A 111 -1.68 -14.83 -10.59
CA GLY A 111 -3.10 -15.07 -10.85
C GLY A 111 -3.97 -14.12 -10.01
N ASP A 112 -4.96 -14.66 -9.32
CA ASP A 112 -5.89 -13.88 -8.50
C ASP A 112 -5.40 -13.64 -7.06
N ARG A 113 -4.12 -13.97 -6.77
CA ARG A 113 -3.56 -13.90 -5.42
C ARG A 113 -2.31 -13.05 -5.37
N TRP A 114 -2.12 -12.36 -4.24
CA TRP A 114 -0.87 -11.70 -3.89
C TRP A 114 0.00 -12.65 -3.06
N VAL A 115 1.23 -12.84 -3.50
CA VAL A 115 2.18 -13.80 -2.90
C VAL A 115 3.39 -13.06 -2.37
N PHE A 116 3.71 -13.28 -1.11
CA PHE A 116 4.89 -12.72 -0.45
C PHE A 116 6.18 -13.21 -1.11
N GLN A 117 7.07 -12.27 -1.43
CA GLN A 117 8.35 -12.52 -2.08
C GLN A 117 9.54 -12.35 -1.13
N GLY A 118 9.39 -11.54 -0.08
CA GLY A 118 10.47 -11.23 0.85
C GLY A 118 10.41 -9.78 1.33
N TYR A 119 11.33 -9.42 2.21
CA TYR A 119 11.51 -8.05 2.68
C TYR A 119 12.51 -7.29 1.81
N GLY A 120 12.28 -6.02 1.56
CA GLY A 120 13.19 -5.20 0.77
C GLY A 120 12.62 -3.85 0.35
N ASP A 121 13.27 -3.24 -0.64
CA ASP A 121 12.84 -1.96 -1.20
C ASP A 121 11.74 -2.17 -2.26
N ILE A 122 10.58 -1.56 -2.03
CA ILE A 122 9.42 -1.61 -2.93
C ILE A 122 9.67 -0.85 -4.24
N PHE A 123 10.58 0.12 -4.25
CA PHE A 123 10.89 0.97 -5.40
C PHE A 123 12.06 0.44 -6.25
N ALA A 124 12.73 -0.63 -5.80
CA ALA A 124 13.80 -1.24 -6.58
C ALA A 124 13.29 -1.72 -7.95
N ASN A 125 14.06 -1.43 -9.01
CA ASN A 125 13.81 -1.96 -10.35
C ASN A 125 14.15 -3.47 -10.35
N SER A 126 13.14 -4.31 -10.17
CA SER A 126 13.22 -5.77 -10.29
C SER A 126 12.97 -6.23 -11.72
#